data_AF-A0AAF0A0J4-F1
#
_entry.id   AF-A0AAF0A0J4-F1
#
_cell.length_a   1.000
_cell.length_b   1.000
_cell.length_c   1.000
_cell.angle_alpha   90.00
_cell.angle_beta   90.00
_cell.angle_gamma   90.00
#
_symmetry.space_group_name_H-M   'P 1'
#
loop_
_entity.id
_entity.type
_entity.pdbx_description
1 polymer ?
#
loop_
_entity_poly.entity_id
_entity_poly.type
_entity_poly.pdbx_seq_one_letter_code
_entity_poly.pdbx_strand_id
1 'polypeptide(L)'
;MLKIVYPNCCGIDVHKTFVVAVIAITNNQGITEYHRKRFSTFTNGLTQLRDWLEYYSCFDVCMESTGKYWIPVFNILEEQTNVCLAHPKYVKAIRGKKTDKKDAQWIADLFKHDLVASSFIPTLKIRQLRDLFRYRMKLTQLQVGEKNRYQNCLTCSNLQIASVVSDVFGKSAQAIIKSILDNPQDKPNIEQLVHKRMKNKVQDLEIAMKGALTPEQAEKIRVIKAHYDALAICKEDNEDSEKNRFF
;
A
#
# COMPACT_ATOMS: atom_id res chain seq x y z
N MET A 1 20.27 -31.78 -22.90
CA MET A 1 19.14 -31.82 -21.93
C MET A 1 19.46 -30.81 -20.84
N LEU A 2 18.50 -29.98 -20.42
CA LEU A 2 18.72 -29.03 -19.32
C LEU A 2 18.91 -29.80 -18.01
N LYS A 3 19.81 -29.32 -17.14
CA LYS A 3 20.06 -29.92 -15.82
C LYS A 3 18.80 -29.81 -14.97
N ILE A 4 18.37 -30.91 -14.35
CA ILE A 4 17.31 -30.88 -13.34
C ILE A 4 17.95 -30.51 -12.01
N VAL A 5 17.51 -29.41 -11.40
CA VAL A 5 17.98 -28.91 -10.11
C VAL A 5 17.02 -29.29 -9.00
N TYR A 6 15.71 -29.22 -9.27
CA TYR A 6 14.66 -29.62 -8.33
C TYR A 6 13.86 -30.79 -8.91
N PRO A 7 14.17 -32.05 -8.55
CA PRO A 7 13.48 -33.22 -9.08
C PRO A 7 12.02 -33.33 -8.65
N ASN A 8 11.67 -32.78 -7.50
CA ASN A 8 10.30 -32.69 -6.99
C ASN A 8 10.00 -31.23 -6.63
N CYS A 9 9.29 -30.52 -7.49
CA CYS A 9 9.00 -29.11 -7.29
C CYS A 9 7.58 -28.74 -7.71
N CYS A 10 7.06 -27.63 -7.19
CA CYS A 10 5.73 -27.13 -7.54
C CYS A 10 5.79 -25.76 -8.22
N GLY A 11 5.02 -25.59 -9.30
CA GLY A 11 4.68 -24.29 -9.85
C GLY A 11 3.28 -23.88 -9.45
N ILE A 12 3.13 -22.65 -8.96
CA ILE A 12 1.87 -22.11 -8.46
C ILE A 12 1.50 -20.84 -9.22
N ASP A 13 0.31 -20.85 -9.81
CA ASP A 13 -0.34 -19.66 -10.37
C ASP A 13 -1.44 -19.17 -9.42
N VAL A 14 -1.34 -17.91 -9.02
CA VAL A 14 -2.16 -17.32 -7.97
C VAL A 14 -3.14 -16.32 -8.59
N HIS A 15 -4.43 -16.62 -8.46
CA HIS A 15 -5.51 -15.71 -8.83
C HIS A 15 -6.23 -15.16 -7.59
N LYS A 16 -7.15 -14.22 -7.82
CA LYS A 16 -7.91 -13.57 -6.74
C LYS A 16 -8.74 -14.55 -5.90
N THR A 17 -9.35 -15.56 -6.51
CA THR A 17 -10.31 -16.45 -5.82
C THR A 17 -9.84 -17.91 -5.75
N PHE A 18 -8.83 -18.29 -6.52
CA PHE A 18 -8.30 -19.65 -6.55
C PHE A 18 -6.80 -19.67 -6.85
N VAL A 19 -6.19 -20.80 -6.55
CA VAL A 19 -4.79 -21.10 -6.83
C VAL A 19 -4.74 -22.37 -7.67
N VAL A 20 -3.89 -22.38 -8.70
CA VAL A 20 -3.59 -23.58 -9.48
C VAL A 20 -2.17 -24.00 -9.16
N ALA A 21 -2.01 -25.20 -8.61
CA ALA A 21 -0.71 -25.78 -8.29
C ALA A 21 -0.44 -26.98 -9.21
N VAL A 22 0.79 -27.06 -9.70
CA VAL A 22 1.28 -28.19 -10.51
C VAL A 22 2.57 -28.70 -9.88
N ILE A 23 2.55 -29.91 -9.33
CA ILE A 23 3.74 -30.61 -8.87
C ILE A 23 4.35 -31.33 -10.07
N ALA A 24 5.66 -31.21 -10.23
CA ALA A 24 6.48 -31.89 -11.22
C ALA A 24 7.45 -32.82 -10.50
N ILE A 25 7.31 -34.13 -10.70
CA ILE A 25 8.17 -35.17 -10.11
C ILE A 25 8.95 -35.84 -11.24
N THR A 26 10.27 -35.75 -11.18
CA THR A 26 11.16 -36.27 -12.22
C THR A 26 11.93 -37.48 -11.72
N ASN A 27 11.83 -38.59 -12.44
CA ASN A 27 12.52 -39.83 -12.09
C ASN A 27 14.00 -39.81 -12.54
N ASN A 28 14.73 -40.88 -12.19
CA ASN A 28 16.16 -41.04 -12.53
C ASN A 28 16.43 -41.12 -14.05
N GLN A 29 15.41 -41.35 -14.88
CA GLN A 29 15.50 -41.36 -16.35
C GLN A 29 15.22 -39.98 -16.96
N GLY A 30 14.95 -38.96 -16.14
CA GLY A 30 14.62 -37.60 -16.60
C GLY A 30 13.18 -37.44 -17.10
N ILE A 31 12.30 -38.41 -16.84
CA ILE A 31 10.88 -38.35 -17.20
C ILE A 31 10.12 -37.67 -16.07
N THR A 32 9.42 -36.58 -16.39
CA THR A 32 8.63 -35.80 -15.42
C THR A 32 7.15 -36.19 -15.48
N GLU A 33 6.59 -36.58 -14.32
CA GLU A 33 5.15 -36.70 -14.08
C GLU A 33 4.61 -35.40 -13.47
N TYR A 34 3.37 -35.04 -13.82
CA TYR A 34 2.73 -33.81 -13.34
C TYR A 34 1.43 -34.11 -12.61
N HIS A 35 1.30 -33.59 -11.38
CA HIS A 35 0.03 -33.58 -10.64
C HIS A 35 -0.51 -32.17 -10.59
N ARG A 36 -1.75 -31.97 -11.04
CA ARG A 36 -2.39 -30.65 -11.08
C ARG A 36 -3.60 -30.62 -10.18
N LYS A 37 -3.70 -29.61 -9.31
CA LYS A 37 -4.87 -29.39 -8.47
C LYS A 37 -5.18 -27.90 -8.33
N ARG A 38 -6.47 -27.59 -8.21
CA ARG A 38 -6.97 -26.24 -7.95
C ARG A 38 -7.45 -26.16 -6.51
N PHE A 39 -7.11 -25.06 -5.84
CA PHE A 39 -7.49 -24.78 -4.46
C PHE A 39 -8.22 -23.44 -4.37
N SER A 40 -9.04 -23.25 -3.34
CA SER A 40 -9.59 -21.93 -3.02
C SER A 40 -8.51 -21.06 -2.35
N THR A 41 -8.70 -19.74 -2.39
CA THR A 41 -7.82 -18.77 -1.69
C THR A 41 -8.22 -18.55 -0.23
N PHE A 42 -9.28 -19.21 0.24
CA PHE A 42 -9.65 -19.21 1.65
C PHE A 42 -8.63 -20.03 2.45
N THR A 43 -8.49 -19.74 3.74
CA THR A 43 -7.50 -20.39 4.62
C THR A 43 -7.58 -21.91 4.57
N ASN A 44 -8.79 -22.49 4.54
CA ASN A 44 -8.96 -23.95 4.41
C ASN A 44 -8.43 -24.49 3.08
N GLY A 45 -8.63 -23.79 1.96
CA GLY A 45 -8.09 -24.17 0.65
C GLY A 45 -6.58 -24.05 0.58
N LEU A 46 -6.00 -23.02 1.20
CA LEU A 46 -4.55 -22.87 1.28
C LEU A 46 -3.91 -23.92 2.21
N THR A 47 -4.61 -24.30 3.28
CA THR A 47 -4.20 -25.42 4.15
C THR A 47 -4.23 -26.73 3.37
N GLN A 48 -5.29 -26.99 2.60
CA GLN A 48 -5.36 -28.15 1.71
C GLN A 48 -4.26 -28.16 0.64
N LEU A 49 -3.82 -26.99 0.16
CA LEU A 49 -2.68 -26.87 -0.75
C LEU A 49 -1.39 -27.30 -0.05
N ARG A 50 -1.15 -26.81 1.17
CA ARG A 50 0.01 -27.20 2.00
C ARG A 50 0.03 -28.69 2.28
N ASP A 51 -1.10 -29.26 2.75
CA ASP A 51 -1.21 -30.68 3.06
C ASP A 51 -1.04 -31.54 1.79
N TRP A 52 -1.47 -31.03 0.63
CA TRP A 52 -1.26 -31.70 -0.65
C TRP A 52 0.21 -31.66 -1.09
N LEU A 53 0.94 -30.56 -0.86
CA LEU A 53 2.39 -30.50 -1.09
C LEU A 53 3.13 -31.48 -0.19
N GLU A 54 2.76 -31.57 1.08
CA GLU A 54 3.32 -32.51 2.06
C GLU A 54 3.07 -33.98 1.66
N TYR A 55 1.86 -34.32 1.21
CA TYR A 55 1.53 -35.67 0.73
C TYR A 55 2.45 -36.13 -0.42
N TYR A 56 2.85 -35.22 -1.31
CA TYR A 56 3.80 -35.51 -2.39
C TYR A 56 5.27 -35.24 -2.01
N SER A 57 5.56 -34.94 -0.73
CA SER A 57 6.90 -34.56 -0.25
C SER A 57 7.55 -33.44 -1.09
N CYS A 58 6.73 -32.49 -1.54
CA CYS A 58 7.13 -31.40 -2.44
C CYS A 58 7.38 -30.12 -1.63
N PHE A 59 8.65 -29.85 -1.31
CA PHE A 59 9.03 -28.72 -0.45
C PHE A 59 9.57 -27.50 -1.22
N ASP A 60 9.97 -27.66 -2.49
CA ASP A 60 10.44 -26.56 -3.32
C ASP A 60 9.30 -26.03 -4.19
N VAL A 61 8.90 -24.78 -3.95
CA VAL A 61 7.69 -24.19 -4.55
C VAL A 61 8.05 -22.87 -5.23
N CYS A 62 7.62 -22.69 -6.48
CA CYS A 62 7.75 -21.43 -7.19
C CYS A 62 6.37 -20.83 -7.49
N MET A 63 6.19 -19.56 -7.20
CA MET A 63 4.93 -18.83 -7.46
C MET A 63 5.18 -17.48 -8.11
N GLU A 64 4.28 -17.05 -9.00
CA GLU A 64 4.32 -15.71 -9.59
C GLU A 64 3.93 -14.62 -8.57
N SER A 65 4.65 -13.50 -8.55
CA SER A 65 4.33 -12.35 -7.70
C SER A 65 3.14 -11.52 -8.22
N THR A 66 1.94 -12.12 -8.24
CA THR A 66 0.71 -11.48 -8.73
C THR A 66 0.12 -10.53 -7.69
N GLY A 67 0.47 -9.24 -7.79
CA GLY A 67 -0.06 -8.20 -6.90
C GLY A 67 0.15 -8.53 -5.42
N LYS A 68 -0.93 -8.46 -4.62
CA LYS A 68 -0.91 -8.85 -3.20
C LYS A 68 -1.35 -10.30 -2.94
N TYR A 69 -1.80 -11.03 -3.97
CA TYR A 69 -2.50 -12.31 -3.79
C TYR A 69 -1.56 -13.46 -3.41
N TRP A 70 -0.27 -13.36 -3.74
CA TRP A 70 0.73 -14.35 -3.33
C TRP A 70 1.00 -14.33 -1.81
N ILE A 71 0.77 -13.20 -1.13
CA ILE A 71 1.07 -13.02 0.31
C ILE A 71 0.36 -14.05 1.19
N PRO A 72 -0.98 -14.25 1.10
CA PRO A 72 -1.65 -15.27 1.91
C PRO A 72 -1.19 -16.70 1.60
N VAL A 73 -0.82 -17.00 0.35
CA VAL A 73 -0.27 -18.31 -0.04
C VAL A 73 1.09 -18.50 0.63
N PHE A 74 1.99 -17.52 0.49
CA PHE A 74 3.31 -17.53 1.12
C PHE A 74 3.22 -17.67 2.65
N ASN A 75 2.34 -16.92 3.31
CA ASN A 75 2.19 -16.99 4.77
C ASN A 75 1.81 -18.39 5.30
N ILE A 76 1.07 -19.19 4.53
CA ILE A 76 0.71 -20.57 4.90
C ILE A 76 1.86 -21.55 4.61
N LEU A 77 2.68 -21.25 3.61
CA LEU A 77 3.72 -22.14 3.09
C LEU A 77 5.13 -21.87 3.67
N GLU A 78 5.38 -20.67 4.20
CA GLU A 78 6.71 -20.17 4.62
C GLU A 78 7.40 -21.06 5.68
N GLU A 79 6.64 -21.74 6.55
CA GLU A 79 7.21 -22.56 7.62
C GLU A 79 7.69 -23.95 7.16
N GLN A 80 7.12 -24.49 6.08
CA GLN A 80 7.32 -25.88 5.66
C GLN A 80 7.95 -26.03 4.28
N THR A 81 7.99 -24.96 3.48
CA THR A 81 8.42 -25.02 2.08
C THR A 81 9.41 -23.91 1.74
N ASN A 82 10.32 -24.22 0.82
CA ASN A 82 11.21 -23.25 0.19
C ASN A 82 10.46 -22.55 -0.94
N VAL A 83 9.95 -21.34 -0.66
CA VAL A 83 9.20 -20.58 -1.66
C VAL A 83 10.12 -19.67 -2.48
N CYS A 84 10.20 -19.95 -3.78
CA CYS A 84 10.73 -19.05 -4.80
C CYS A 84 9.62 -18.12 -5.31
N LEU A 85 9.73 -16.82 -5.02
CA LEU A 85 8.79 -15.83 -5.53
C LEU A 85 9.32 -15.23 -6.83
N ALA A 86 8.71 -15.62 -7.94
CA ALA A 86 9.15 -15.23 -9.26
C ALA A 86 8.54 -13.89 -9.70
N HIS A 87 9.36 -13.03 -10.29
CA HIS A 87 8.86 -11.79 -10.88
C HIS A 87 8.14 -12.10 -12.22
N PRO A 88 6.91 -11.59 -12.44
CA PRO A 88 6.07 -11.85 -13.62
C PRO A 88 6.81 -11.77 -14.96
N LYS A 89 7.69 -10.79 -15.12
CA LYS A 89 8.52 -10.60 -16.32
C LYS A 89 9.29 -11.87 -16.76
N TYR A 90 9.74 -12.69 -15.81
CA TYR A 90 10.59 -13.85 -16.09
C TYR A 90 9.82 -15.17 -16.20
N VAL A 91 8.63 -15.24 -15.60
CA VAL A 91 7.76 -16.44 -15.67
C VAL A 91 6.65 -16.33 -16.70
N LYS A 92 6.45 -15.15 -17.30
CA LYS A 92 5.45 -14.97 -18.35
C LYS A 92 5.77 -15.81 -19.57
N ALA A 93 4.83 -16.66 -19.98
CA ALA A 93 4.93 -17.41 -21.23
C ALA A 93 5.14 -16.46 -22.42
N ILE A 94 5.94 -16.90 -23.40
CA ILE A 94 6.25 -16.14 -24.63
C ILE A 94 4.95 -15.67 -25.30
N ARG A 95 4.84 -14.35 -25.53
CA ARG A 95 3.69 -13.73 -26.21
C ARG A 95 3.45 -14.44 -27.56
N GLY A 96 2.28 -15.04 -27.73
CA GLY A 96 1.88 -15.80 -28.93
C GLY A 96 1.55 -17.27 -28.69
N LYS A 97 1.98 -17.86 -27.57
CA LYS A 97 1.60 -19.23 -27.12
C LYS A 97 0.70 -19.21 -25.89
N LYS A 98 -0.11 -18.16 -25.71
CA LYS A 98 -0.98 -18.02 -24.55
C LYS A 98 -2.11 -19.04 -24.63
N THR A 99 -1.89 -20.22 -24.05
CA THR A 99 -2.99 -21.08 -23.63
C THR A 99 -3.16 -20.79 -22.15
N ASP A 100 -4.25 -20.10 -21.77
CA ASP A 100 -4.64 -19.76 -20.38
C ASP A 100 -4.76 -20.99 -19.44
N LYS A 101 -4.38 -22.19 -19.90
CA LYS A 101 -4.55 -23.48 -19.22
C LYS A 101 -3.26 -24.02 -18.58
N LYS A 102 -2.08 -23.40 -18.76
CA LYS A 102 -0.78 -24.00 -18.39
C LYS A 102 0.23 -23.09 -17.66
N ASP A 103 -0.19 -21.96 -17.10
CA ASP A 103 0.75 -21.02 -16.46
C ASP A 103 1.49 -21.66 -15.26
N ALA A 104 0.79 -22.39 -14.39
CA ALA A 104 1.41 -23.10 -13.26
C ALA A 104 2.38 -24.23 -13.68
N GLN A 105 2.07 -24.97 -14.76
CA GLN A 105 2.99 -26.01 -15.26
C GLN A 105 4.25 -25.39 -15.85
N TRP A 106 4.11 -24.28 -16.58
CA TRP A 106 5.24 -23.53 -17.11
C TRP A 106 6.16 -23.01 -16.00
N ILE A 107 5.59 -22.49 -14.90
CA ILE A 107 6.36 -22.10 -13.72
C ILE A 107 7.13 -23.29 -13.15
N ALA A 108 6.49 -24.46 -13.01
CA ALA A 108 7.15 -25.67 -12.51
C ALA A 108 8.31 -26.10 -13.43
N ASP A 109 8.11 -26.05 -14.75
CA ASP A 109 9.15 -26.43 -15.71
C ASP A 109 10.36 -25.49 -15.71
N LEU A 110 10.13 -24.17 -15.58
CA LEU A 110 11.22 -23.21 -15.43
C LEU A 110 11.96 -23.41 -14.10
N PHE A 111 11.21 -23.59 -13.01
CA PHE A 111 11.77 -23.73 -11.68
C PHE A 111 12.57 -25.03 -11.52
N LYS A 112 12.08 -26.16 -12.05
CA LYS A 112 12.78 -27.45 -12.10
C LYS A 112 14.23 -27.36 -12.60
N HIS A 113 14.48 -26.44 -13.54
CA HIS A 113 15.78 -26.21 -14.17
C HIS A 113 16.54 -24.99 -13.60
N ASP A 114 16.07 -24.40 -12.50
CA ASP A 114 16.64 -23.20 -11.86
C ASP A 114 16.75 -21.99 -12.80
N LEU A 115 15.80 -21.86 -13.73
CA LEU A 115 15.75 -20.77 -14.71
C LEU A 115 15.03 -19.52 -14.20
N VAL A 116 14.65 -19.51 -12.92
CA VAL A 116 13.87 -18.43 -12.29
C VAL A 116 14.60 -17.91 -11.06
N ALA A 117 14.95 -16.63 -11.09
CA ALA A 117 15.52 -15.96 -9.92
C ALA A 117 14.41 -15.65 -8.89
N SER A 118 14.63 -16.05 -7.64
CA SER A 118 13.73 -15.71 -6.54
C SER A 118 13.85 -14.23 -6.15
N SER A 119 12.71 -13.60 -5.88
CA SER A 119 12.64 -12.28 -5.27
C SER A 119 12.95 -12.36 -3.78
N PHE A 120 13.64 -11.36 -3.26
CA PHE A 120 13.92 -11.30 -1.82
C PHE A 120 12.65 -11.04 -1.01
N ILE A 121 12.35 -11.93 -0.06
CA ILE A 121 11.27 -11.78 0.92
C ILE A 121 11.92 -11.61 2.30
N PRO A 122 11.75 -10.45 2.97
CA PRO A 122 12.24 -10.26 4.34
C PRO A 122 11.51 -11.17 5.34
N THR A 123 12.09 -11.34 6.52
CA THR A 123 11.45 -12.04 7.64
C THR A 123 10.10 -11.42 8.01
N LEU A 124 9.20 -12.22 8.62
CA LEU A 124 7.87 -11.77 9.02
C LEU A 124 7.90 -10.47 9.84
N LYS A 125 8.83 -10.34 10.80
CA LYS A 125 8.99 -9.14 11.62
C LYS A 125 9.29 -7.90 10.77
N ILE A 126 10.19 -8.02 9.79
CA ILE A 126 10.52 -6.92 8.87
C ILE A 126 9.36 -6.63 7.92
N ARG A 127 8.65 -7.65 7.44
CA ARG A 127 7.47 -7.46 6.57
C ARG A 127 6.37 -6.67 7.26
N GLN A 128 6.04 -7.02 8.51
CA GLN A 128 5.06 -6.32 9.33
C GLN A 128 5.46 -4.86 9.57
N LEU A 129 6.73 -4.63 9.95
CA LEU A 129 7.24 -3.28 10.14
C LEU A 129 7.15 -2.45 8.85
N ARG A 130 7.59 -3.01 7.71
CA ARG A 130 7.52 -2.34 6.41
C ARG A 130 6.09 -2.00 5.99
N ASP A 131 5.10 -2.79 6.38
CA ASP A 131 3.70 -2.51 6.08
C ASP A 131 3.21 -1.26 6.83
N LEU A 132 3.48 -1.20 8.14
CA LEU A 132 3.16 -0.04 8.98
C LEU A 132 3.86 1.24 8.46
N PHE A 133 5.17 1.17 8.21
CA PHE A 133 5.94 2.31 7.70
C PHE A 133 5.42 2.80 6.35
N ARG A 134 5.05 1.90 5.44
CA ARG A 134 4.46 2.29 4.15
C ARG A 134 3.13 3.00 4.33
N TYR A 135 2.32 2.54 5.28
CA TYR A 135 1.06 3.22 5.61
C TYR A 135 1.30 4.61 6.21
N ARG A 136 2.24 4.75 7.14
CA ARG A 136 2.66 6.05 7.70
C ARG A 136 3.13 7.04 6.63
N MET A 137 3.95 6.56 5.69
CA MET A 137 4.37 7.35 4.52
C MET A 137 3.16 7.80 3.70
N LYS A 138 2.19 6.90 3.49
CA LYS A 138 0.96 7.22 2.75
C LYS A 138 0.11 8.25 3.46
N LEU A 139 -0.07 8.14 4.78
CA LEU A 139 -0.79 9.14 5.59
C LEU A 139 -0.10 10.51 5.51
N THR A 140 1.22 10.55 5.57
CA THR A 140 1.99 11.80 5.41
C THR A 140 1.76 12.42 4.02
N GLN A 141 1.78 11.61 2.96
CA GLN A 141 1.48 12.10 1.60
C GLN A 141 0.05 12.62 1.48
N LEU A 142 -0.93 11.95 2.10
CA LEU A 142 -2.32 12.39 2.12
C LEU A 142 -2.48 13.73 2.87
N GLN A 143 -1.84 13.87 4.04
CA GLN A 143 -1.84 15.13 4.80
C GLN A 143 -1.26 16.29 3.99
N VAL A 144 -0.13 16.08 3.30
CA VAL A 144 0.45 17.09 2.41
C VAL A 144 -0.50 17.43 1.27
N GLY A 145 -1.16 16.42 0.69
CA GLY A 145 -2.20 16.62 -0.32
C GLY A 145 -3.35 17.49 0.17
N GLU A 146 -3.88 17.23 1.37
CA GLU A 146 -4.94 18.06 1.97
C GLU A 146 -4.44 19.45 2.35
N LYS A 147 -3.19 19.59 2.83
CA LYS A 147 -2.56 20.89 3.09
C LYS A 147 -2.56 21.76 1.83
N ASN A 148 -2.16 21.19 0.70
CA ASN A 148 -2.13 21.89 -0.59
C ASN A 148 -3.55 22.21 -1.09
N ARG A 149 -4.51 21.28 -0.97
CA ARG A 149 -5.91 21.54 -1.34
C ARG A 149 -6.52 22.67 -0.53
N TYR A 150 -6.23 22.71 0.77
CA TYR A 150 -6.68 23.77 1.67
C TYR A 150 -6.14 25.14 1.22
N GLN A 151 -4.84 25.25 0.98
CA GLN A 151 -4.21 26.47 0.49
C GLN A 151 -4.75 26.91 -0.88
N ASN A 152 -4.98 25.96 -1.79
CA ASN A 152 -5.56 26.26 -3.10
C ASN A 152 -6.99 26.81 -2.96
N CYS A 153 -7.80 26.24 -2.07
CA CYS A 153 -9.15 26.76 -1.80
C CYS A 153 -9.12 28.20 -1.26
N LEU A 154 -8.23 28.50 -0.31
CA LEU A 154 -8.05 29.87 0.18
C LEU A 154 -7.65 30.82 -0.97
N THR A 155 -6.72 30.39 -1.82
CA THR A 155 -6.26 31.18 -2.97
C THR A 155 -7.39 31.43 -3.98
N CYS A 156 -8.21 30.42 -4.29
CA CYS A 156 -9.38 30.56 -5.17
C CYS A 156 -10.43 31.53 -4.62
N SER A 157 -10.58 31.62 -3.30
CA SER A 157 -11.45 32.60 -2.62
C SER A 157 -10.75 33.96 -2.41
N ASN A 158 -9.55 34.14 -2.97
CA ASN A 158 -8.69 35.31 -2.78
C ASN A 158 -8.40 35.65 -1.30
N LEU A 159 -8.33 34.63 -0.44
CA LEU A 159 -7.90 34.72 0.95
C LEU A 159 -6.39 34.46 1.01
N GLN A 160 -5.60 35.51 0.85
CA GLN A 160 -4.15 35.46 0.67
C GLN A 160 -3.38 35.29 1.99
N ILE A 161 -3.94 34.65 3.01
CA ILE A 161 -3.30 34.52 4.33
C ILE A 161 -1.91 33.88 4.27
N ALA A 162 -1.72 32.96 3.31
CA ALA A 162 -0.46 32.26 3.09
C ALA A 162 0.72 33.16 2.68
N SER A 163 0.46 34.37 2.17
CA SER A 163 1.53 35.33 1.85
C SER A 163 2.03 36.09 3.09
N VAL A 164 1.25 36.11 4.18
CA VAL A 164 1.52 36.89 5.39
C VAL A 164 2.06 36.02 6.53
N VAL A 165 1.49 34.83 6.71
CA VAL A 165 1.88 33.90 7.78
C VAL A 165 2.92 32.88 7.32
N SER A 166 3.79 32.45 8.24
CA SER A 166 4.77 31.39 7.94
C SER A 166 4.16 30.00 7.86
N ASP A 167 3.05 29.75 8.58
CA ASP A 167 2.30 28.50 8.51
C ASP A 167 0.79 28.76 8.61
N VAL A 168 0.08 28.40 7.56
CA VAL A 168 -1.38 28.53 7.44
C VAL A 168 -2.11 27.63 8.46
N PHE A 169 -1.46 26.55 8.90
CA PHE A 169 -2.03 25.61 9.88
C PHE A 169 -1.67 26.00 11.34
N GLY A 170 -0.95 27.09 11.53
CA GLY A 170 -0.64 27.63 12.86
C GLY A 170 -1.88 28.16 13.58
N LYS A 171 -1.82 28.22 14.91
CA LYS A 171 -2.96 28.58 15.79
C LYS A 171 -3.66 29.88 15.38
N SER A 172 -2.92 30.96 15.13
CA SER A 172 -3.52 32.26 14.75
C SER A 172 -4.14 32.25 13.35
N ALA A 173 -3.48 31.63 12.37
CA ALA A 173 -4.03 31.55 11.01
C ALA A 173 -5.34 30.74 10.99
N GLN A 174 -5.36 29.60 11.70
CA GLN A 174 -6.55 28.78 11.83
C GLN A 174 -7.67 29.48 12.61
N ALA A 175 -7.36 30.26 13.65
CA ALA A 175 -8.37 31.05 14.36
C ALA A 175 -9.03 32.10 13.45
N ILE A 176 -8.25 32.80 12.63
CA ILE A 176 -8.78 33.78 11.66
C ILE A 176 -9.66 33.08 10.63
N ILE A 177 -9.19 31.99 10.01
CA ILE A 177 -9.95 31.28 8.98
C ILE A 177 -11.24 30.71 9.56
N LYS A 178 -11.19 30.14 10.78
CA LYS A 178 -12.37 29.64 11.48
C LYS A 178 -13.40 30.75 11.73
N SER A 179 -12.95 31.92 12.18
CA SER A 179 -13.85 33.07 12.41
C SER A 179 -14.62 33.48 11.14
N ILE A 180 -13.98 33.41 9.98
CA ILE A 180 -14.61 33.74 8.68
C ILE A 180 -15.55 32.63 8.22
N LEU A 181 -15.19 31.37 8.46
CA LEU A 181 -16.04 30.22 8.12
C LEU A 181 -17.31 30.15 8.97
N ASP A 182 -17.21 30.54 10.25
CA ASP A 182 -18.33 30.54 11.20
C ASP A 182 -19.24 31.76 11.02
N ASN A 183 -18.67 32.94 10.73
CA ASN A 183 -19.43 34.19 10.52
C ASN A 183 -19.01 34.89 9.22
N PRO A 184 -19.52 34.47 8.04
CA PRO A 184 -19.09 35.03 6.74
C PRO A 184 -19.42 36.52 6.53
N GLN A 185 -20.40 37.04 7.26
CA GLN A 185 -20.87 38.43 7.14
C GLN A 185 -20.16 39.41 8.09
N ASP A 186 -19.49 38.88 9.12
CA ASP A 186 -18.80 39.70 10.12
C ASP A 186 -17.31 39.79 9.83
N LYS A 187 -16.76 40.99 9.96
CA LYS A 187 -15.31 41.18 9.89
C LYS A 187 -14.68 40.60 11.15
N PRO A 188 -13.77 39.61 11.05
CA PRO A 188 -13.11 39.05 12.23
C PRO A 188 -12.26 40.14 12.91
N ASN A 189 -12.29 40.19 14.24
CA ASN A 189 -11.36 41.03 15.00
C ASN A 189 -9.97 40.39 15.01
N ILE A 190 -9.18 40.66 13.98
CA ILE A 190 -7.87 40.02 13.76
C ILE A 190 -6.90 40.30 14.91
N GLU A 191 -6.93 41.50 15.50
CA GLU A 191 -6.05 41.85 16.63
C GLU A 191 -6.20 40.91 17.84
N GLN A 192 -7.42 40.42 18.10
CA GLN A 192 -7.71 39.52 19.21
C GLN A 192 -7.35 38.06 18.90
N LEU A 193 -7.38 37.65 17.63
CA LEU A 193 -7.11 36.28 17.18
C LEU A 193 -5.62 35.99 16.96
N VAL A 194 -4.80 37.05 16.88
CA VAL A 194 -3.39 36.97 16.53
C VAL A 194 -2.50 36.98 17.76
N HIS A 195 -1.50 36.09 17.78
CA HIS A 195 -0.51 36.03 18.85
C HIS A 195 0.32 37.32 18.93
N LYS A 196 0.80 37.71 20.13
CA LYS A 196 1.53 38.97 20.38
C LYS A 196 2.65 39.28 19.37
N ARG A 197 3.37 38.24 18.91
CA ARG A 197 4.48 38.35 17.94
C ARG A 197 4.07 38.67 16.50
N MET A 198 2.79 38.55 16.17
CA MET A 198 2.24 38.82 14.84
C MET A 198 1.41 40.11 14.78
N LYS A 199 1.39 40.90 15.87
CA LYS A 199 0.67 42.18 15.91
C LYS A 199 1.14 43.17 14.83
N ASN A 200 2.42 43.11 14.47
CA ASN A 200 2.98 43.91 13.38
C ASN A 200 2.42 43.55 11.99
N LYS A 201 1.82 42.36 11.83
CA LYS A 201 1.26 41.86 10.56
C LYS A 201 -0.27 42.00 10.48
N VAL A 202 -0.92 42.61 11.48
CA VAL A 202 -2.39 42.69 11.54
C VAL A 202 -2.95 43.42 10.33
N GLN A 203 -2.37 44.56 9.93
CA GLN A 203 -2.82 45.31 8.76
C GLN A 203 -2.73 44.48 7.47
N ASP A 204 -1.63 43.76 7.27
CA ASP A 204 -1.45 42.87 6.12
C ASP A 204 -2.46 41.71 6.13
N LEU A 205 -2.76 41.15 7.31
CA LEU A 205 -3.78 40.12 7.48
C LEU A 205 -5.18 40.65 7.15
N GLU A 206 -5.53 41.85 7.59
CA GLU A 206 -6.81 42.48 7.25
C GLU A 206 -6.97 42.66 5.73
N ILE A 207 -5.89 43.03 5.03
CA ILE A 207 -5.88 43.14 3.57
C ILE A 207 -6.00 41.75 2.93
N ALA A 208 -5.23 40.77 3.40
CA ALA A 208 -5.20 39.42 2.87
C ALA A 208 -6.54 38.67 3.03
N MET A 209 -7.36 39.05 4.00
CA MET A 209 -8.68 38.43 4.25
C MET A 209 -9.85 39.11 3.53
N LYS A 210 -9.62 40.11 2.66
CA LYS A 210 -10.69 40.79 1.88
C LYS A 210 -11.29 39.97 0.73
N GLY A 211 -10.92 38.70 0.60
CA GLY A 211 -11.43 37.80 -0.44
C GLY A 211 -12.92 37.52 -0.32
N ALA A 212 -13.51 37.00 -1.40
CA ALA A 212 -14.92 36.60 -1.45
C ALA A 212 -15.03 35.09 -1.28
N LEU A 213 -15.67 34.66 -0.20
CA LEU A 213 -15.88 33.25 0.11
C LEU A 213 -17.34 32.88 -0.11
N THR A 214 -17.62 32.00 -1.08
CA THR A 214 -18.99 31.48 -1.27
C THR A 214 -19.32 30.39 -0.23
N PRO A 215 -20.60 30.12 0.07
CA PRO A 215 -20.99 29.05 0.98
C PRO A 215 -20.44 27.68 0.57
N GLU A 216 -20.39 27.37 -0.73
CA GLU A 216 -19.88 26.11 -1.27
C GLU A 216 -18.37 25.98 -1.07
N GLN A 217 -17.62 27.09 -1.23
CA GLN A 217 -16.18 27.13 -0.99
C GLN A 217 -15.88 26.96 0.51
N ALA A 218 -16.67 27.63 1.38
CA ALA A 218 -16.54 27.49 2.83
C ALA A 218 -16.76 26.03 3.26
N GLU A 219 -17.76 25.36 2.70
CA GLU A 219 -18.04 23.96 3.01
C GLU A 219 -16.90 23.04 2.55
N LYS A 220 -16.39 23.25 1.34
CA LYS A 220 -15.24 22.50 0.84
C LYS A 220 -14.01 22.67 1.74
N ILE A 221 -13.73 23.89 2.23
CA ILE A 221 -12.64 24.17 3.15
C ILE A 221 -12.82 23.41 4.48
N ARG A 222 -14.05 23.38 5.01
CA ARG A 222 -14.37 22.61 6.24
C ARG A 222 -14.11 21.12 6.08
N VAL A 223 -14.58 20.52 4.97
CA VAL A 223 -14.36 19.09 4.67
C VAL A 223 -12.87 18.77 4.55
N ILE A 224 -12.11 19.59 3.81
CA ILE A 224 -10.66 19.42 3.67
C ILE A 224 -9.97 19.48 5.02
N LYS A 225 -10.33 20.46 5.87
CA LYS A 225 -9.73 20.63 7.20
C LYS A 225 -10.04 19.46 8.11
N ALA A 226 -11.28 19.00 8.14
CA ALA A 226 -11.70 17.84 8.92
C ALA A 226 -10.93 16.57 8.49
N HIS A 227 -10.75 16.37 7.18
CA HIS A 227 -9.95 15.25 6.67
C HIS A 227 -8.48 15.37 7.05
N TYR A 228 -7.88 16.56 6.96
CA TYR A 228 -6.50 16.80 7.42
C TYR A 228 -6.32 16.45 8.90
N ASP A 229 -7.25 16.86 9.77
CA ASP A 229 -7.20 16.57 11.21
C ASP A 229 -7.35 15.07 11.49
N ALA A 230 -8.29 14.41 10.81
CA ALA A 230 -8.46 12.97 10.93
C ALA A 230 -7.18 12.21 10.50
N LEU A 231 -6.54 12.64 9.41
CA LEU A 231 -5.27 12.06 8.98
C LEU A 231 -4.14 12.29 9.99
N ALA A 232 -4.14 13.41 10.73
CA ALA A 232 -3.17 13.68 11.78
C ALA A 232 -3.29 12.67 12.92
N ILE A 233 -4.52 12.41 13.37
CA ILE A 233 -4.83 11.41 14.40
C ILE A 233 -4.41 10.01 13.93
N CYS A 234 -4.85 9.59 12.73
CA CYS A 234 -4.50 8.27 12.21
C CYS A 234 -2.98 8.05 12.09
N LYS A 235 -2.21 9.11 11.84
CA LYS A 235 -0.74 9.03 11.77
C LYS A 235 -0.14 8.82 13.15
N GLU A 236 -0.62 9.52 14.16
CA GLU A 236 -0.18 9.37 15.56
C GLU A 236 -0.50 7.96 16.09
N ASP A 237 -1.73 7.47 15.89
CA ASP A 237 -2.13 6.11 16.28
C ASP A 237 -1.25 5.02 15.63
N ASN A 238 -0.88 5.24 14.37
CA ASN A 238 0.00 4.34 13.65
C ASN A 238 1.44 4.37 14.19
N GLU A 239 1.97 5.55 14.54
CA GLU A 239 3.29 5.71 15.17
C GLU A 239 3.36 5.05 16.55
N ASP A 240 2.29 5.14 17.34
CA ASP A 240 2.23 4.50 18.66
C ASP A 240 2.13 2.97 18.54
N SER A 241 1.42 2.48 17.52
CA SER A 241 1.39 1.05 17.17
C SER A 241 2.77 0.52 16.76
N GLU A 242 3.57 1.32 16.04
CA GLU A 242 4.96 0.98 15.68
C GLU A 242 5.85 0.89 16.92
N LYS A 243 5.76 1.88 17.82
CA LYS A 243 6.57 1.93 19.06
C LYS A 243 6.25 0.76 19.97
N ASN A 244 4.99 0.59 20.35
CA ASN A 244 4.57 -0.40 21.36
C ASN A 244 4.85 -1.86 20.96
N ARG A 245 5.01 -2.14 19.67
CA ARG A 245 5.14 -3.51 19.15
C ARG A 245 6.56 -3.91 18.77
N PHE A 246 7.45 -2.93 18.53
CA PHE A 246 8.77 -3.20 17.99
C PHE A 246 9.94 -2.57 18.76
N PHE A 247 9.67 -1.68 19.72
CA PHE A 247 10.65 -1.01 20.59
C PHE A 247 10.27 -1.16 22.05
#